data_AF-A0A920PA49-F1
#
_entry.id   AF-A0A920PA49-F1
#
_cell.length_a   1.000
_cell.length_b   1.000
_cell.length_c   1.000
_cell.angle_alpha   90.00
_cell.angle_beta   90.00
_cell.angle_gamma   90.00
#
_symmetry.space_group_name_H-M   'P 1'
#
loop_
_entity.id
_entity.type
_entity.pdbx_description
1 polymer ?
#
loop_
_entity_poly.entity_id
_entity_poly.type
_entity_poly.pdbx_seq_one_letter_code
_entity_poly.pdbx_strand_id
1 'polypeptide(L)' 'MFDESRKRSLPEFPKVIGVVTSVSGAVLHDITTVITRRYPLVDILVSPTLVQGDSAPENIVQAINDLNVGGGLTL' A
#
# COMPACT_ATOMS: atom_id res chain seq x y z
N MET A 1 -10.78 -14.93 12.05
CA MET A 1 -11.62 -13.72 11.86
C MET A 1 -10.92 -12.57 12.56
N PHE A 2 -10.88 -11.37 11.97
CA PHE A 2 -10.17 -10.23 12.54
C PHE A 2 -10.98 -9.58 13.67
N ASP A 3 -10.30 -9.12 14.73
CA ASP A 3 -10.93 -8.42 15.85
C ASP A 3 -11.40 -7.02 15.43
N GLU A 4 -12.70 -6.75 15.54
CA GLU A 4 -13.29 -5.46 15.19
C GLU A 4 -12.71 -4.31 16.01
N SER A 5 -12.30 -4.56 17.27
CA SER A 5 -11.70 -3.54 18.14
C SER A 5 -10.35 -3.03 17.62
N ARG A 6 -9.69 -3.77 16.72
CA ARG A 6 -8.42 -3.39 16.09
C ARG A 6 -8.58 -2.56 14.82
N LYS A 7 -9.80 -2.41 14.30
CA LYS A 7 -10.03 -1.60 13.10
C LYS A 7 -9.94 -0.11 13.42
N ARG A 8 -9.30 0.63 12.53
CA ARG A 8 -9.17 2.10 12.60
C ARG A 8 -10.15 2.73 11.62
N SER A 9 -10.77 3.84 12.00
CA SER A 9 -11.60 4.64 11.09
C SER A 9 -10.74 5.18 9.96
N LEU A 10 -11.21 5.06 8.72
CA LEU A 10 -10.54 5.64 7.57
C LEU A 10 -10.91 7.13 7.45
N PRO A 11 -9.97 7.99 7.04
CA PRO A 11 -10.28 9.38 6.71
C PRO A 11 -11.22 9.41 5.50
N GLU A 12 -12.13 10.38 5.48
CA GLU A 12 -13.08 10.57 4.37
C GLU A 12 -12.37 10.96 3.07
N PHE A 13 -11.30 11.76 3.17
CA PHE A 13 -10.45 12.20 2.07
C PHE A 13 -8.99 11.85 2.35
N PRO A 14 -8.54 10.62 2.01
CA PRO A 14 -7.16 10.22 2.22
C PRO A 14 -6.23 11.06 1.34
N LYS A 15 -5.17 11.63 1.93
CA LYS A 15 -4.16 12.38 1.16
C LYS A 15 -3.14 11.46 0.50
N VAL A 16 -2.89 10.32 1.13
CA VAL A 16 -1.87 9.35 0.70
C VAL A 16 -2.44 7.94 0.82
N ILE A 17 -2.19 7.11 -0.18
CA ILE A 17 -2.44 5.66 -0.15
C ILE A 17 -1.10 4.94 -0.25
N GLY A 18 -0.76 4.17 0.78
CA GLY A 18 0.39 3.28 0.78
C GLY A 18 0.03 1.92 0.16
N VAL A 19 0.84 1.46 -0.79
CA VAL A 19 0.68 0.20 -1.52
C VAL A 19 1.87 -0.70 -1.25
N VAL A 20 1.61 -1.83 -0.60
CA VAL A 20 2.59 -2.91 -0.40
C VAL A 20 2.29 -4.01 -1.41
N THR A 21 3.19 -4.23 -2.36
CA THR A 21 3.01 -5.21 -3.45
C THR A 21 4.36 -5.68 -4.00
N SER A 22 4.36 -6.71 -4.83
CA SER A 22 5.55 -7.08 -5.60
C SER A 22 5.85 -6.03 -6.67
N VAL A 23 7.12 -5.95 -7.08
CA VAL A 23 7.63 -5.00 -8.09
C VAL A 23 7.11 -5.25 -9.51
N SER A 24 6.12 -6.13 -9.71
CA SER A 24 5.60 -6.44 -11.04
C SER A 24 4.79 -5.27 -11.61
N GLY A 25 5.17 -4.79 -12.79
CA GLY A 25 4.60 -3.57 -13.39
C GLY A 25 3.09 -3.61 -13.66
N ALA A 26 2.51 -4.79 -13.94
CA ALA A 26 1.09 -4.89 -14.27
C ALA A 26 0.18 -4.47 -13.10
N VAL A 27 0.49 -4.92 -11.87
CA VAL A 27 -0.32 -4.60 -10.68
C VAL A 27 -0.23 -3.11 -10.35
N LEU A 28 0.96 -2.52 -10.42
CA LEU A 28 1.14 -1.08 -10.17
C LEU A 28 0.43 -0.24 -11.23
N HIS A 29 0.45 -0.66 -12.49
CA HIS A 29 -0.28 0.00 -13.57
C HIS A 29 -1.79 -0.03 -13.33
N ASP A 30 -2.34 -1.18 -12.94
CA ASP A 30 -3.77 -1.33 -12.66
C ASP A 30 -4.20 -0.46 -11.48
N ILE A 31 -3.45 -0.48 -10.38
CA ILE A 31 -3.72 0.34 -9.19
C ILE A 31 -3.71 1.82 -9.56
N THR A 32 -2.67 2.27 -10.26
CA THR A 32 -2.53 3.67 -10.68
C THR A 32 -3.67 4.08 -11.59
N THR A 33 -4.00 3.25 -12.60
CA THR A 33 -5.09 3.54 -13.54
C THR A 33 -6.44 3.67 -12.84
N VAL A 34 -6.73 2.77 -11.90
CA VAL A 34 -7.99 2.78 -11.14
C VAL A 34 -8.06 3.98 -10.19
N ILE A 35 -6.99 4.25 -9.44
CA ILE A 35 -6.96 5.35 -8.48
C ILE A 35 -7.02 6.70 -9.20
N THR A 36 -6.21 6.91 -10.24
CA THR A 36 -6.23 8.15 -11.03
C THR A 36 -7.60 8.43 -11.63
N ARG A 37 -8.34 7.38 -12.04
CA ARG A 37 -9.69 7.55 -12.57
C ARG A 37 -10.73 7.86 -11.50
N ARG A 38 -10.60 7.29 -10.29
CA ARG A 38 -11.61 7.41 -9.22
C ARG A 38 -11.35 8.57 -8.26
N TYR A 39 -10.09 8.87 -7.98
CA TYR A 39 -9.66 9.86 -7.00
C TYR A 39 -8.25 10.38 -7.32
N PRO A 40 -8.09 11.23 -8.36
CA PRO A 40 -6.77 11.71 -8.83
C PRO A 40 -6.05 12.67 -7.87
N LEU A 41 -6.64 13.03 -6.73
CA LEU A 41 -6.07 13.97 -5.77
C LEU A 41 -5.19 13.30 -4.70
N VAL A 42 -5.11 11.97 -4.71
CA VAL A 42 -4.36 11.20 -3.72
C VAL A 42 -2.95 10.90 -4.19
N ASP A 43 -1.98 11.03 -3.31
CA ASP A 43 -0.63 10.56 -3.56
C ASP A 43 -0.54 9.05 -3.35
N ILE A 44 0.18 8.36 -4.22
CA ILE A 44 0.43 6.91 -4.08
C ILE A 44 1.88 6.71 -3.65
N LEU A 45 2.07 6.04 -2.52
CA LEU A 45 3.38 5.56 -2.06
C LEU A 45 3.47 4.05 -2.25
N VAL A 46 4.53 3.57 -2.86
CA VAL A 46 4.76 2.14 -3.08
C VAL A 46 5.95 1.66 -2.27
N SER A 47 5.75 0.55 -1.54
CA SER A 47 6.83 -0.20 -0.91
C SER A 47 6.88 -1.61 -1.53
N PRO A 48 7.84 -1.87 -2.45
CA PRO A 48 7.96 -3.15 -3.11
C PRO A 48 8.44 -4.24 -2.15
N THR A 49 7.77 -5.39 -2.14
CA THR A 49 8.07 -6.49 -1.22
C THR A 49 7.79 -7.87 -1.80
N LEU A 50 8.32 -8.92 -1.16
CA LEU A 50 7.92 -10.30 -1.46
C LEU A 50 6.54 -10.56 -0.86
N VAL A 51 5.58 -10.93 -1.70
CA VAL A 51 4.19 -11.21 -1.30
C VAL A 51 3.88 -12.70 -1.18
N GLN A 52 4.88 -13.56 -1.44
CA GLN A 52 4.75 -15.02 -1.42
C GLN A 52 6.05 -15.69 -0.98
N GLY A 53 5.94 -16.92 -0.47
CA GLY A 53 7.05 -17.67 0.11
C GLY A 53 7.23 -17.41 1.60
N ASP A 54 8.15 -18.15 2.22
CA ASP A 54 8.30 -18.19 3.68
C ASP A 54 8.75 -16.86 4.29
N SER A 55 9.48 -16.04 3.52
CA SER A 55 9.94 -14.71 3.96
C SER A 55 8.89 -13.60 3.79
N ALA A 56 7.78 -13.86 3.09
CA ALA A 56 6.77 -12.84 2.78
C ALA A 56 6.16 -12.16 4.02
N PRO A 57 5.82 -12.88 5.12
CA PRO A 57 5.25 -12.23 6.29
C PRO A 57 6.17 -11.14 6.86
N GLU A 58 7.46 -11.45 7.03
CA GLU A 58 8.44 -10.50 7.55
C GLU A 58 8.65 -9.33 6.59
N ASN A 59 8.73 -9.59 5.28
CA ASN A 59 8.92 -8.53 4.29
C ASN A 59 7.69 -7.61 4.14
N ILE A 60 6.48 -8.14 4.28
CA ILE A 60 5.25 -7.33 4.27
C ILE A 60 5.18 -6.45 5.52
N VAL A 61 5.51 -6.99 6.70
CA VAL A 61 5.56 -6.21 7.95
C VAL A 61 6.56 -5.08 7.85
N GLN A 62 7.76 -5.35 7.32
CA GLN A 62 8.78 -4.31 7.11
C GLN A 62 8.28 -3.23 6.15
N ALA A 63 7.70 -3.62 5.00
CA ALA A 63 7.17 -2.68 4.01
C ALA A 63 6.07 -1.78 4.57
N ILE A 64 5.18 -2.31 5.42
CA ILE A 64 4.16 -1.52 6.12
C ILE A 64 4.81 -0.52 7.08
N ASN A 65 5.82 -0.95 7.83
CA ASN A 65 6.54 -0.06 8.75
C ASN A 65 7.26 1.07 8.00
N ASP A 66 7.88 0.76 6.87
CA ASP A 66 8.54 1.76 6.02
C ASP A 66 7.55 2.82 5.53
N LEU A 67 6.36 2.41 5.08
CA LEU A 67 5.30 3.35 4.67
C LEU A 67 4.79 4.21 5.84
N ASN A 68 4.70 3.65 7.05
CA ASN A 68 4.25 4.40 8.24
C ASN A 68 5.22 5.51 8.63
N VAL A 69 6.51 5.40 8.28
CA VAL A 69 7.54 6.43 8.55
C VAL A 69 7.87 7.29 7.32
N GLY A 70 7.19 7.08 6.19
CA GLY A 70 7.38 7.86 4.96
C GLY A 70 8.45 7.34 4.00
N GLY A 71 8.94 6.10 4.18
CA GLY A 71 10.03 5.49 3.38
C GLY A 71 9.62 4.89 2.02
N GLY A 72 8.48 5.28 1.44
CA GLY A 72 7.98 4.75 0.17
C GLY A 72 8.45 5.52 -1.07
N LEU A 73 8.35 4.90 -2.24
CA LEU A 73 8.52 5.58 -3.54
C LEU A 73 7.22 6.26 -3.94
N THR A 74 7.26 7.54 -4.31
CA THR A 74 6.11 8.27 -4.86
C THR A 74 5.93 7.91 -6.34
N LEU A 75 4.70 7.57 -6.73
CA LEU A 75 4.28 7.40 -8.13
C LEU A 75 3.68 8.67 -8.72
#